data_AF-A0A349K681-F1
#
_entry.id   AF-A0A349K681-F1
#
_cell.length_a   1.000
_cell.length_b   1.000
_cell.length_c   1.000
_cell.angle_alpha   90.00
_cell.angle_beta   90.00
_cell.angle_gamma   90.00
#
_symmetry.space_group_name_H-M   'P 1'
#
loop_
_entity.id
_entity.type
_entity.pdbx_description
1 polymer ?
#
loop_
_entity_poly.entity_id
_entity_poly.type
_entity_poly.pdbx_seq_one_letter_code
_entity_poly.pdbx_strand_id
1 'polypeptide(L)' 'YEAKWIENCVMPVAWKRNWGKGKVFYSSLGHKMEDFDIPEVLEITKRGILWASR' A
#
# COMPACT_ATOMS: atom_id res chain seq x y z
N TYR A 1 2.18 -23.35 5.84
CA TYR A 1 2.72 -23.84 4.55
C TYR A 1 4.04 -23.14 4.30
N GLU A 2 5.10 -23.88 3.98
CA GLU A 2 6.41 -23.31 3.67
C GLU A 2 6.49 -23.07 2.15
N ALA A 3 6.81 -21.84 1.72
CA ALA A 3 6.78 -21.41 0.32
C ALA A 3 8.20 -21.10 -0.20
N LYS A 4 9.03 -22.13 -0.37
CA LYS A 4 10.46 -21.99 -0.74
C LYS A 4 10.71 -21.26 -2.06
N TRP A 5 9.75 -21.29 -2.99
CA TRP A 5 9.90 -20.64 -4.30
C TRP A 5 9.84 -19.10 -4.27
N ILE A 6 9.49 -18.49 -3.14
CA ILE A 6 9.52 -17.03 -2.93
C ILE A 6 10.53 -16.61 -1.84
N GLU A 7 11.44 -17.50 -1.44
CA GLU A 7 12.44 -17.20 -0.42
C GLU A 7 13.25 -15.96 -0.80
N ASN A 8 13.46 -15.05 0.17
CA ASN A 8 14.15 -13.76 0.00
C ASN A 8 13.48 -12.75 -0.95
N CYS A 9 12.25 -12.99 -1.43
CA CYS A 9 11.53 -12.00 -2.22
C CYS A 9 11.14 -10.79 -1.35
N VAL A 10 11.64 -9.60 -1.73
CA VAL A 10 11.17 -8.32 -1.16
C VAL A 10 10.13 -7.73 -2.12
N MET A 11 8.86 -7.78 -1.71
CA MET A 11 7.76 -7.21 -2.48
C MET A 11 7.33 -5.86 -1.86
N PRO A 12 7.39 -4.75 -2.60
CA PRO A 12 6.92 -3.48 -2.08
C PRO A 12 5.39 -3.46 -1.95
N VAL A 13 4.90 -3.30 -0.73
CA VAL A 13 3.45 -3.32 -0.42
C VAL A 13 2.80 -1.94 -0.39
N ALA A 14 3.57 -0.89 -0.12
CA ALA A 14 3.11 0.49 -0.16
C ALA A 14 4.24 1.42 -0.58
N TRP A 15 3.96 2.35 -1.50
CA TRP A 15 4.94 3.33 -1.96
C TRP A 15 4.25 4.54 -2.57
N LYS A 16 5.03 5.60 -2.80
CA LYS A 16 4.58 6.80 -3.51
C LYS A 16 5.63 7.29 -4.49
N ARG A 17 5.20 7.90 -5.58
CA ARG A 17 6.09 8.56 -6.56
C ARG A 17 5.41 9.76 -7.20
N ASN A 18 6.21 10.66 -7.76
CA ASN A 18 5.71 11.72 -8.64
C ASN A 18 5.71 11.23 -10.09
N TRP A 19 4.71 11.65 -10.86
CA TRP A 19 4.62 11.43 -12.30
C TRP A 19 4.26 12.74 -13.01
N GLY A 20 5.28 13.42 -13.55
CA GLY A 20 5.13 14.80 -13.99
C GLY A 20 4.67 15.69 -12.81
N LYS A 21 3.56 16.41 -13.00
CA LYS A 21 2.91 17.20 -11.94
C LYS A 21 1.98 16.39 -11.04
N GLY A 22 1.67 15.14 -11.40
CA GLY A 22 0.80 14.27 -10.63
C GLY A 22 1.54 13.51 -9.52
N LYS A 23 0.79 13.10 -8.50
CA LYS A 23 1.26 12.28 -7.38
C LYS A 23 0.56 10.92 -7.41
N VAL A 24 1.33 9.85 -7.28
CA VAL A 24 0.83 8.47 -7.27
C VAL A 24 1.17 7.83 -5.93
N PHE A 25 0.14 7.39 -5.22
CA PHE A 25 0.25 6.52 -4.05
C PHE A 25 -0.26 5.13 -4.42
N TYR A 26 0.50 4.09 -4.08
CA TYR A 26 0.16 2.69 -4.28
C TYR A 26 0.14 1.96 -2.94
N SER A 27 -0.84 1.07 -2.77
CA SER A 27 -0.95 0.13 -1.66
C SER A 27 -1.53 -1.18 -2.19
N SER A 28 -0.94 -2.32 -1.83
CA SER A 28 -1.49 -3.65 -2.11
C SER A 28 -2.39 -4.17 -0.98
N LEU A 29 -2.62 -3.36 0.07
CA LEU A 29 -3.47 -3.69 1.21
C LEU A 29 -4.95 -3.38 0.91
N GLY A 30 -5.88 -4.13 1.50
CA GLY A 30 -7.32 -3.95 1.30
C GLY A 30 -7.93 -4.94 0.31
N HIS A 31 -7.54 -6.21 0.39
CA HIS A 31 -8.15 -7.28 -0.40
C HIS A 31 -9.60 -7.52 0.04
N LYS A 32 -9.89 -7.28 1.33
CA LYS A 32 -11.24 -7.33 1.92
C LYS A 32 -11.53 -6.09 2.74
N MET A 33 -12.80 -5.89 3.09
CA MET A 33 -13.22 -4.72 3.87
C MET A 33 -12.68 -4.76 5.30
N GLU A 34 -12.59 -5.95 5.90
CA GLU A 34 -12.11 -6.15 7.26
C GLU A 34 -10.62 -5.80 7.42
N ASP A 35 -9.85 -5.75 6.32
CA ASP A 35 -8.46 -5.30 6.35
C ASP A 35 -8.34 -3.85 6.86
N PHE A 36 -9.40 -3.04 6.68
CA PHE A 36 -9.45 -1.67 7.15
C PHE A 36 -9.89 -1.53 8.62
N ASP A 37 -10.28 -2.62 9.27
CA ASP A 37 -10.46 -2.65 10.73
C ASP A 37 -9.11 -2.62 11.45
N ILE A 38 -8.02 -2.97 10.76
CA ILE A 38 -6.65 -2.77 11.24
C ILE A 38 -6.31 -1.26 11.13
N PRO A 39 -6.09 -0.56 12.25
CA PRO A 39 -5.95 0.89 12.26
C PRO A 39 -4.83 1.41 11.34
N GLU A 40 -3.70 0.70 11.28
CA GLU A 40 -2.52 1.05 10.49
C GLU A 40 -2.81 1.00 8.98
N VAL A 41 -3.60 0.03 8.53
CA VAL A 41 -3.99 -0.13 7.12
C VAL A 41 -4.90 1.02 6.69
N LEU A 42 -5.87 1.35 7.53
CA LEU A 42 -6.77 2.48 7.28
C LEU A 42 -6.03 3.81 7.34
N GLU A 43 -5.12 3.97 8.29
CA GLU A 43 -4.34 5.19 8.46
C GLU A 43 -3.41 5.46 7.27
N ILE A 44 -2.64 4.46 6.82
CA ILE A 44 -1.76 4.65 5.67
C ILE A 44 -2.55 4.93 4.39
N THR A 45 -3.71 4.28 4.22
CA THR A 45 -4.62 4.52 3.09
C THR A 45 -5.14 5.95 3.09
N LYS A 46 -5.65 6.44 4.22
CA LYS A 46 -6.11 7.83 4.36
C LYS A 46 -5.00 8.83 4.07
N ARG A 47 -3.80 8.61 4.65
CA ARG A 47 -2.64 9.50 4.45
C ARG A 47 -2.15 9.49 3.01
N GLY A 48 -2.14 8.34 2.35
CA GLY A 48 -1.74 8.19 0.96
C GLY A 48 -2.69 8.89 -0.01
N ILE A 49 -4.01 8.71 0.18
CA ILE A 49 -5.03 9.41 -0.60
C ILE A 49 -4.89 10.92 -0.43
N LEU A 50 -4.79 11.40 0.81
CA LEU A 50 -4.64 12.83 1.11
C LEU A 50 -3.35 13.42 0.53
N TRP A 51 -2.26 12.65 0.51
CA TRP A 51 -1.01 13.09 -0.11
C TRP A 51 -1.13 13.20 -1.63
N ALA A 52 -1.80 12.23 -2.27
CA ALA A 52 -1.98 12.18 -3.73
C ALA A 52 -2.99 13.22 -4.24
N SER A 53 -3.94 13.66 -3.42
CA SER A 53 -4.94 14.68 -3.78
C SER A 53 -4.43 16.12 -3.72
N ARG A 54 -3.26 16.34 -3.11
CA ARG A 54 -2.59 17.64 -2.99
C ARG A 54 -1.57 17.83 -4.10
#